data_AF-A0A540WFZ2-F1
#
_entry.id   AF-A0A540WFZ2-F1
#
_cell.length_a   1.000
_cell.length_b   1.000
_cell.length_c   1.000
_cell.angle_alpha   90.00
_cell.angle_beta   90.00
_cell.angle_gamma   90.00
#
_symmetry.space_group_name_H-M   'P 1'
#
loop_
_entity.id
_entity.type
_entity.pdbx_description
1 polymer ?
#
loop_
_entity_poly.entity_id
_entity_poly.type
_entity_poly.pdbx_seq_one_letter_code
_entity_poly.pdbx_strand_id
1 'polypeptide(L)'
;MSAASLHGHHDGSQPIPRTQDAVAAALPSAQRMEFYREMGEADDAAIGGVLRRWWLRAELYRDPEGDRIHAAVQAGTAPGTPASAVLRRLGAL
;
A
#
# COMPACT_ATOMS: atom_id res chain seq x y z
N MET A 1 20.75 26.85 4.01
CA MET A 1 20.50 25.45 3.59
C MET A 1 19.29 24.96 4.37
N SER A 2 18.12 24.92 3.75
CA SER A 2 16.89 24.45 4.42
C SER A 2 16.78 22.94 4.23
N ALA A 3 16.85 22.19 5.32
CA ALA A 3 16.50 20.78 5.33
C ALA A 3 14.98 20.70 5.08
N ALA A 4 14.58 20.11 3.96
CA ALA A 4 13.19 19.74 3.77
C ALA A 4 12.85 18.70 4.84
N SER A 5 11.95 19.06 5.76
CA SER A 5 11.39 18.10 6.70
C SER A 5 10.77 16.97 5.88
N LEU A 6 11.35 15.78 5.99
CA LEU A 6 10.72 14.55 5.55
C LEU A 6 9.39 14.47 6.30
N HIS A 7 8.27 14.71 5.61
CA HIS A 7 6.94 14.60 6.18
C HIS A 7 6.65 13.13 6.42
N GLY A 8 7.28 12.56 7.45
CA GLY A 8 6.93 11.27 7.99
C GLY A 8 5.78 11.48 8.95
N HIS A 9 4.55 11.57 8.45
CA HIS A 9 3.37 11.38 9.29
C HIS A 9 3.24 9.88 9.57
N HIS A 10 4.24 9.28 10.22
CA HIS A 10 4.02 8.03 10.94
C HIS A 10 3.30 8.45 12.22
N ASP A 11 2.00 8.68 12.09
CA ASP A 11 1.11 8.82 13.24
C ASP A 11 1.48 7.67 14.20
N GLY A 12 1.75 7.97 15.47
CA GLY A 12 2.42 7.08 16.44
C GLY A 12 1.70 5.77 16.77
N SER A 13 0.77 5.35 15.91
CA SER A 13 0.13 4.05 15.87
C SER A 13 1.15 2.93 15.68
N GLN A 14 1.03 1.92 16.53
CA GLN A 14 1.75 0.68 16.40
C GLN A 14 1.44 0.02 15.05
N PRO A 15 2.45 -0.60 14.38
CA PRO A 15 2.23 -1.39 13.17
C PRO A 15 1.15 -2.45 13.39
N ILE A 16 0.41 -2.77 12.34
CA ILE A 16 -0.56 -3.87 12.34
C ILE A 16 0.21 -5.15 12.72
N PRO A 17 -0.25 -5.94 13.71
CA PRO A 17 0.33 -7.24 13.98
C PRO A 17 0.35 -8.11 12.70
N ARG A 18 1.46 -8.81 12.45
CA ARG A 18 1.60 -9.67 11.26
C ARG A 18 0.93 -11.02 11.44
N THR A 19 -0.34 -11.00 11.78
CA THR A 19 -1.21 -12.18 11.86
C THR A 19 -2.30 -12.08 10.80
N GLN A 20 -2.83 -13.23 10.38
CA GLN A 20 -3.89 -13.27 9.37
C GLN A 20 -5.09 -12.43 9.79
N ASP A 21 -5.55 -12.56 11.03
CA ASP A 21 -6.72 -11.84 11.54
C ASP A 21 -6.53 -10.33 11.63
N ALA A 22 -5.36 -9.88 12.11
CA ALA A 22 -5.07 -8.46 12.22
C ALA A 22 -4.98 -7.79 10.84
N VAL A 23 -4.36 -8.48 9.88
CA VAL A 23 -4.30 -8.02 8.48
C VAL A 23 -5.70 -7.98 7.88
N ALA A 24 -6.51 -9.03 8.04
CA ALA A 24 -7.88 -9.04 7.55
C ALA A 24 -8.73 -7.91 8.14
N ALA A 25 -8.62 -7.65 9.44
CA ALA A 25 -9.38 -6.59 10.12
C ALA A 25 -9.03 -5.18 9.61
N ALA A 26 -7.78 -4.96 9.20
CA ALA A 26 -7.31 -3.68 8.70
C ALA A 26 -7.62 -3.43 7.21
N LEU A 27 -8.00 -4.46 6.46
CA LEU A 27 -8.30 -4.33 5.03
C LEU A 27 -9.73 -3.78 4.80
N PRO A 28 -9.92 -2.93 3.76
CA PRO A 28 -11.25 -2.57 3.28
C PRO A 28 -12.09 -3.81 2.97
N SER A 29 -13.40 -3.73 3.20
CA SER A 29 -14.31 -4.87 3.07
C SER A 29 -14.22 -5.58 1.70
N ALA A 30 -14.08 -4.81 0.62
CA ALA A 30 -13.92 -5.32 -0.73
C ALA A 30 -12.66 -6.17 -0.93
N GLN A 31 -11.58 -5.88 -0.19
CA GLN A 31 -10.28 -6.54 -0.34
C GLN A 31 -10.11 -7.77 0.58
N ARG A 32 -10.93 -7.89 1.63
CA ARG A 32 -10.83 -9.00 2.60
C ARG A 32 -11.07 -10.36 1.97
N MET A 33 -12.02 -10.46 1.02
CA MET A 33 -12.33 -11.73 0.35
C MET A 33 -11.16 -12.23 -0.50
N GLU A 34 -10.52 -11.31 -1.23
CA GLU A 34 -9.37 -11.64 -2.05
C GLU A 34 -8.16 -12.06 -1.20
N PHE A 35 -7.94 -11.39 -0.06
CA PHE A 35 -6.93 -11.79 0.91
C PHE A 35 -7.15 -13.22 1.41
N TYR A 36 -8.36 -13.56 1.85
CA TYR A 36 -8.65 -14.92 2.31
C TYR A 36 -8.52 -15.95 1.20
N ARG A 37 -8.90 -15.60 -0.04
CA ARG A 37 -8.72 -16.45 -1.21
C ARG A 37 -7.24 -16.76 -1.45
N GLU A 38 -6.39 -15.73 -1.54
CA GLU A 38 -4.94 -15.94 -1.75
C GLU A 38 -4.29 -16.71 -0.58
N MET A 39 -4.70 -16.46 0.67
CA MET A 39 -4.19 -17.20 1.83
C MET A 39 -4.59 -18.68 1.81
N GLY A 40 -5.80 -18.99 1.34
CA GLY A 40 -6.31 -20.37 1.24
C GLY A 40 -5.76 -21.16 0.06
N GLU A 41 -5.33 -20.48 -1.01
CA GLU A 41 -4.70 -21.10 -2.18
C GLU A 41 -3.18 -21.29 -2.02
N ALA A 42 -2.55 -20.60 -1.08
CA ALA A 42 -1.11 -20.64 -0.87
C ALA A 42 -0.65 -21.95 -0.22
N ASP A 43 0.43 -22.52 -0.74
CA ASP A 43 1.17 -23.59 -0.10
C ASP A 43 2.09 -23.08 1.03
N ASP A 44 2.70 -24.01 1.76
CA ASP A 44 3.61 -23.72 2.88
C ASP A 44 4.77 -22.80 2.49
N ALA A 45 5.24 -22.85 1.25
CA ALA A 45 6.33 -22.02 0.76
C ALA A 45 5.85 -20.58 0.44
N ALA A 46 4.63 -20.43 -0.06
CA ALA A 46 4.06 -19.17 -0.51
C ALA A 46 3.34 -18.38 0.60
N ILE A 47 2.82 -19.04 1.62
CA ILE A 47 1.89 -18.44 2.60
C ILE A 47 2.49 -17.25 3.35
N GLY A 48 3.77 -17.33 3.76
CA GLY A 48 4.48 -16.21 4.38
C GLY A 48 4.69 -15.03 3.41
N GLY A 49 4.81 -15.31 2.12
CA GLY A 49 4.87 -14.32 1.05
C GLY A 49 3.56 -13.57 0.88
N VAL A 50 2.45 -14.31 0.82
CA VAL A 50 1.10 -13.74 0.73
C VAL A 50 0.82 -12.83 1.92
N LEU A 51 1.01 -13.34 3.14
CA LEU A 51 0.76 -12.56 4.36
C LEU A 51 1.58 -11.26 4.39
N ARG A 52 2.87 -11.31 4.02
CA ARG A 52 3.73 -10.12 3.96
C ARG A 52 3.22 -9.08 2.95
N ARG A 53 2.83 -9.50 1.74
CA ARG A 53 2.31 -8.58 0.71
C ARG A 53 1.03 -7.90 1.17
N TRP A 54 0.11 -8.67 1.75
CA TRP A 54 -1.16 -8.15 2.25
C TRP A 54 -0.99 -7.25 3.47
N TRP A 55 -0.05 -7.58 4.37
CA TRP A 55 0.31 -6.69 5.49
C TRP A 55 0.80 -5.33 5.00
N LEU A 56 1.73 -5.28 4.03
CA LEU A 56 2.21 -4.02 3.46
C LEU A 56 1.07 -3.19 2.84
N ARG A 57 0.14 -3.86 2.16
CA ARG A 57 -1.05 -3.22 1.59
C ARG A 57 -1.99 -2.69 2.68
N ALA A 58 -2.17 -3.44 3.77
CA ALA A 58 -2.99 -3.02 4.89
C ALA A 58 -2.40 -1.79 5.62
N GLU A 59 -1.07 -1.72 5.77
CA GLU A 59 -0.41 -0.52 6.30
C GLU A 59 -0.66 0.70 5.41
N LEU A 60 -0.66 0.54 4.08
CA LEU A 60 -0.97 1.63 3.15
C LEU A 60 -2.43 2.12 3.29
N TYR A 61 -3.38 1.21 3.51
CA TYR A 61 -4.79 1.58 3.71
C TYR A 61 -5.06 2.31 5.03
N ARG A 62 -4.16 2.21 6.03
CA ARG A 62 -4.28 2.96 7.27
C ARG A 62 -3.85 4.42 7.12
N ASP A 63 -3.14 4.76 6.05
CA ASP A 63 -2.65 6.11 5.82
C ASP A 63 -3.73 6.97 5.12
N PRO A 64 -4.39 7.90 5.82
CA PRO A 64 -5.38 8.78 5.22
C PRO A 64 -4.78 9.75 4.20
N GLU A 65 -3.46 9.95 4.20
CA GLU A 65 -2.78 10.69 3.14
C GLU A 65 -2.73 9.86 1.84
N GLY A 66 -2.61 8.54 1.95
CA GLY A 66 -2.69 7.60 0.82
C GLY A 66 -3.98 7.74 0.02
N ASP A 67 -5.13 7.85 0.68
CA ASP A 67 -6.42 8.04 0.01
C ASP A 67 -6.50 9.38 -0.74
N ARG A 68 -5.95 10.45 -0.15
CA ARG A 68 -5.89 11.77 -0.80
C ARG A 68 -4.99 11.76 -2.03
N ILE A 69 -3.81 11.13 -1.92
CA ILE A 69 -2.88 10.98 -3.04
C ILE A 69 -3.54 10.13 -4.13
N HIS A 70 -4.18 9.02 -3.78
CA HIS A 70 -4.89 8.18 -4.73
C HIS A 70 -5.97 8.97 -5.48
N ALA A 71 -6.81 9.71 -4.76
CA ALA A 71 -7.83 10.56 -5.36
C ALA A 71 -7.22 11.64 -6.28
N ALA A 72 -6.13 12.28 -5.86
CA ALA A 72 -5.43 13.28 -6.68
C ALA A 72 -4.81 12.65 -7.95
N VAL A 73 -4.30 11.42 -7.88
CA VAL A 73 -3.79 10.69 -9.05
C VAL A 73 -4.93 10.39 -10.02
N GLN A 74 -6.06 9.87 -9.52
CA GLN A 74 -7.22 9.58 -10.35
C GLN A 74 -7.84 10.83 -10.98
N ALA A 75 -7.79 11.97 -10.28
CA ALA A 75 -8.23 13.26 -10.79
C ALA A 75 -7.21 13.96 -11.71
N GLY A 76 -5.99 13.43 -11.85
CA GLY A 76 -4.91 14.06 -12.61
C GLY A 76 -4.35 15.34 -11.95
N THR A 77 -4.58 15.52 -10.65
CA THR A 77 -4.17 16.70 -9.86
C THR A 77 -3.02 16.40 -8.90
N ALA A 78 -2.56 15.15 -8.83
CA ALA A 78 -1.41 14.78 -8.01
C ALA A 78 -0.15 15.53 -8.47
N PRO A 79 0.63 16.12 -7.54
CA PRO A 79 1.88 16.78 -7.87
C PRO A 79 2.92 15.77 -8.38
N GLY A 80 3.68 16.16 -9.41
CA GLY A 80 4.78 15.38 -9.96
C GLY A 80 4.57 14.97 -11.42
N THR A 81 5.51 14.19 -11.96
CA THR A 81 5.43 13.64 -13.31
C THR A 81 4.95 12.19 -13.24
N PRO A 82 3.94 11.78 -14.04
CA PRO A 82 3.49 10.39 -14.07
C PRO A 82 4.65 9.43 -14.36
N ALA A 83 4.70 8.30 -13.66
CA ALA A 83 5.74 7.29 -13.87
C ALA A 83 5.82 6.85 -15.33
N SER A 84 4.68 6.74 -16.02
CA SER A 84 4.62 6.43 -17.45
C SER A 84 5.30 7.49 -18.33
N ALA A 85 5.16 8.78 -17.99
CA ALA A 85 5.83 9.86 -18.71
C ALA A 85 7.35 9.85 -18.45
N VAL A 86 7.77 9.54 -17.22
CA VAL A 86 9.19 9.36 -16.90
C VAL A 86 9.79 8.15 -17.62
N LEU A 87 9.12 7.00 -17.59
CA LEU A 87 9.58 5.78 -18.24
C LEU A 87 9.66 5.93 -19.76
N ARG A 88 8.68 6.60 -20.38
CA ARG A 88 8.74 6.94 -21.82
C ARG A 88 9.93 7.85 -22.13
N ARG A 89 10.21 8.85 -21.28
CA ARG A 89 11.39 9.72 -21.43
C ARG A 89 12.70 8.94 -21.32
N LEU A 90 12.73 7.92 -20.45
CA LEU A 90 13.90 7.06 -20.24
C LEU A 90 14.03 5.95 -21.30
N GLY A 91 13.10 5.84 -22.25
CA GLY A 91 13.09 4.78 -23.27
C GLY A 91 12.82 3.38 -22.69
N ALA A 92 12.20 3.32 -21.52
CA ALA A 92 11.85 2.08 -20.81
C ALA A 92 10.40 1.62 -21.09
N LEU A 93 9.68 2.33 -21.97
CA LEU A 93 8.35 2.04 -22.51
C LEU A 93 8.34 2.40 -23.99
#